data_AF-A0A0W1ALJ9-F1
#
_entry.id   AF-A0A0W1ALJ9-F1
#
_cell.length_a   1.000
_cell.length_b   1.000
_cell.length_c   1.000
_cell.angle_alpha   90.00
_cell.angle_beta   90.00
_cell.angle_gamma   90.00
#
_symmetry.space_group_name_H-M   'P 1'
#
loop_
_entity.id
_entity.type
_entity.pdbx_description
1 polymer ?
#
loop_
_entity_poly.entity_id
_entity_poly.type
_entity_poly.pdbx_seq_one_letter_code
_entity_poly.pdbx_strand_id
1 'polypeptide(L)'
;MSYTIDNPGGGDCGFYAFAIGLINIIQHEYELSGSSATFEKWQHAGLKRIRLQDILSIDLNQLMNSPYNYKSNELSTLQMSLRLIAVNAYREDLLRRISIEREFADKPTTVEGSPIFAKFMQLVQFYKTNPDSVYPDSHFNELALSPEVVKLAKETAKSVKGILQNQDFAKDQRLENKHVKEVFLRDVVLKNGLLNPDSVILAGTDKIQEQGRWATHSDLREITGTLHTNLYVNGHLNGPVSPHCPTVKLNNHGNAHWTTEVDQLPKNTKVVSKKRTAAEEPESSKGLLTEKLSRSSSKSDVSHHSAQRRNQQEQTTSSIEEQVIEATISTQTQKDKVERYRENIKQLIQASSGLGLFANVKNKIDINDIDSAEAVYDSEKGAKESDESFAARLQEAELRRAKLK
;
A
#
# COMPACT_ATOMS: atom_id res chain seq x y z
N MET A 1 23.17 12.41 2.67
CA MET A 1 21.73 12.50 2.97
C MET A 1 21.07 11.37 2.21
N SER A 2 20.21 10.59 2.87
CA SER A 2 19.33 9.65 2.19
C SER A 2 18.05 10.36 1.74
N TYR A 3 17.37 9.78 0.76
CA TYR A 3 16.11 10.25 0.21
C TYR A 3 15.00 9.29 0.61
N THR A 4 13.82 9.82 0.95
CA THR A 4 12.63 9.02 1.20
C THR A 4 11.71 9.09 -0.01
N ILE A 5 11.34 7.94 -0.56
CA ILE A 5 10.44 7.81 -1.70
C ILE A 5 9.12 7.23 -1.19
N ASP A 6 8.04 7.99 -1.38
CA ASP A 6 6.69 7.54 -1.08
C ASP A 6 6.12 6.69 -2.24
N ASN A 7 4.91 6.18 -2.09
CA ASN A 7 4.29 5.24 -3.03
C ASN A 7 2.78 5.49 -3.19
N PRO A 8 2.11 4.80 -4.14
CA PRO A 8 0.68 4.99 -4.38
C PRO A 8 -0.25 4.75 -3.19
N GLY A 9 0.19 4.03 -2.15
CA GLY A 9 -0.62 3.79 -0.94
C GLY A 9 -1.74 2.77 -1.16
N GLY A 10 -2.93 3.06 -0.63
CA GLY A 10 -4.13 2.23 -0.81
C GLY A 10 -4.18 0.93 0.02
N GLY A 11 -3.40 0.84 1.11
CA GLY A 11 -3.26 -0.38 1.91
C GLY A 11 -2.24 -1.39 1.36
N ASP A 12 -1.57 -1.06 0.25
CA ASP A 12 -0.53 -1.87 -0.39
C ASP A 12 0.89 -1.34 -0.11
N CYS A 13 1.02 -0.30 0.71
CA CYS A 13 2.22 0.53 0.84
C CYS A 13 3.49 -0.27 1.18
N GLY A 14 3.40 -1.31 2.02
CA GLY A 14 4.58 -2.10 2.37
C GLY A 14 5.16 -2.89 1.18
N PHE A 15 4.31 -3.46 0.31
CA PHE A 15 4.79 -4.16 -0.88
C PHE A 15 5.26 -3.17 -1.95
N TYR A 16 4.62 -2.01 -2.10
CA TYR A 16 5.12 -0.95 -2.97
C TYR A 16 6.49 -0.44 -2.52
N ALA A 17 6.65 -0.10 -1.24
CA ALA A 17 7.90 0.40 -0.70
C ALA A 17 9.03 -0.63 -0.86
N PHE A 18 8.73 -1.92 -0.67
CA PHE A 18 9.69 -2.98 -0.95
C PHE A 18 10.05 -3.06 -2.44
N ALA A 19 9.07 -3.00 -3.34
CA ALA A 19 9.30 -3.00 -4.79
C ALA A 19 10.18 -1.82 -5.24
N ILE A 20 9.95 -0.61 -4.71
CA ILE A 20 10.77 0.57 -5.00
C ILE A 20 12.22 0.37 -4.52
N GLY A 21 12.41 -0.25 -3.36
CA GLY A 21 13.74 -0.62 -2.87
C GLY A 21 14.46 -1.59 -3.81
N LEU A 22 13.75 -2.60 -4.33
CA LEU A 22 14.30 -3.52 -5.32
C LEU A 22 14.60 -2.83 -6.66
N ILE A 23 13.77 -1.89 -7.12
CA ILE A 23 14.04 -1.09 -8.32
C ILE A 23 15.39 -0.37 -8.17
N ASN A 24 15.61 0.29 -7.03
CA ASN A 24 16.87 0.98 -6.75
C ASN A 24 18.08 0.03 -6.79
N ILE A 25 17.98 -1.15 -6.16
CA ILE A 25 19.03 -2.18 -6.19
C ILE A 25 19.31 -2.63 -7.62
N ILE A 26 18.27 -2.96 -8.39
CA ILE A 26 18.39 -3.47 -9.76
C ILE A 26 19.04 -2.42 -10.67
N GLN A 27 18.63 -1.16 -10.56
CA GLN A 27 19.23 -0.06 -11.32
C GLN A 27 20.72 0.10 -10.99
N HIS A 28 21.07 0.03 -9.71
CA HIS A 28 22.46 0.14 -9.28
C HIS A 28 23.33 -1.04 -9.74
N GLU A 29 22.87 -2.27 -9.58
CA GLU A 29 23.56 -3.47 -10.08
C GLU A 29 23.81 -3.38 -11.60
N TYR A 30 22.79 -2.92 -12.34
CA TYR A 30 22.86 -2.77 -13.78
C TYR A 30 23.83 -1.68 -14.22
N GLU A 31 23.85 -0.53 -13.54
CA GLU A 31 24.83 0.54 -13.81
C GLU A 31 26.28 0.06 -13.61
N LEU A 32 26.53 -0.80 -12.62
CA LEU A 32 27.86 -1.31 -12.31
C LEU A 32 28.33 -2.43 -13.26
N SER A 33 27.42 -3.29 -13.71
CA SER A 33 27.79 -4.57 -14.35
C SER A 33 27.10 -4.87 -15.68
N GLY A 34 26.10 -4.09 -16.07
CA GLY A 34 25.25 -4.36 -17.24
C GLY A 34 24.27 -5.53 -17.05
N SER A 35 24.17 -6.09 -15.85
CA SER A 35 23.20 -7.12 -15.46
C SER A 35 22.71 -6.89 -14.03
N SER A 36 21.68 -7.63 -13.59
CA SER A 36 21.19 -7.55 -12.21
C SER A 36 20.80 -8.94 -11.70
N ALA A 37 21.58 -9.44 -10.75
CA ALA A 37 21.28 -10.71 -10.07
C ALA A 37 19.98 -10.62 -9.28
N THR A 38 19.65 -9.45 -8.73
CA THR A 38 18.39 -9.22 -8.01
C THR A 38 17.19 -9.35 -8.96
N PHE A 39 17.28 -8.80 -10.17
CA PHE A 39 16.22 -8.97 -11.18
C PHE A 39 16.06 -10.43 -11.59
N GLU A 40 17.15 -11.16 -11.85
CA GLU A 40 17.10 -12.58 -12.22
C GLU A 40 16.44 -13.44 -11.15
N LYS A 41 16.78 -13.21 -9.87
CA LYS A 41 16.15 -13.89 -8.72
C LYS A 41 14.66 -13.58 -8.63
N TRP A 42 14.27 -12.30 -8.79
CA TRP A 42 12.86 -11.91 -8.76
C TRP A 42 12.06 -12.51 -9.92
N GLN A 43 12.65 -12.56 -11.11
CA GLN A 43 12.07 -13.22 -12.28
C GLN A 43 11.87 -14.72 -12.03
N HIS A 44 12.87 -15.42 -11.48
CA HIS A 44 12.74 -16.83 -11.09
C HIS A 44 11.68 -17.06 -10.02
N ALA A 45 11.56 -16.14 -9.06
CA ALA A 45 10.60 -16.23 -7.96
C ALA A 45 9.16 -15.90 -8.37
N GLY A 46 8.93 -15.43 -9.60
CA GLY A 46 7.58 -15.26 -10.15
C GLY A 46 7.24 -13.89 -10.73
N LEU A 47 8.21 -12.98 -10.88
CA LEU A 47 7.98 -11.73 -11.63
C LEU A 47 7.71 -12.04 -13.11
N LYS A 48 6.44 -11.97 -13.50
CA LYS A 48 5.98 -12.18 -14.88
C LYS A 48 5.67 -10.84 -15.54
N ARG A 49 5.79 -10.79 -16.87
CA ARG A 49 5.36 -9.67 -17.75
C ARG A 49 6.17 -8.37 -17.68
N ILE A 50 6.94 -8.14 -16.61
CA ILE A 50 7.88 -7.01 -16.51
C ILE A 50 9.26 -7.46 -16.99
N ARG A 51 9.82 -6.77 -17.98
CA ARG A 51 11.19 -6.99 -18.44
C ARG A 51 12.15 -6.09 -17.66
N LEU A 52 13.43 -6.45 -17.66
CA LEU A 52 14.48 -5.64 -17.03
C LEU A 52 14.42 -4.18 -17.47
N GLN A 53 14.26 -3.93 -18.78
CA GLN A 53 14.19 -2.57 -19.33
C GLN A 53 12.99 -1.77 -18.81
N ASP A 54 11.88 -2.44 -18.47
CA ASP A 54 10.71 -1.76 -17.92
C ASP A 54 11.04 -1.24 -16.50
N ILE A 55 11.78 -2.01 -15.69
CA ILE A 55 12.30 -1.57 -14.36
C ILE A 55 13.36 -0.48 -14.49
N LEU A 56 14.32 -0.64 -15.41
CA LEU A 56 15.37 0.37 -15.65
C LEU A 56 14.80 1.70 -16.13
N SER A 57 13.60 1.70 -16.74
CA SER A 57 12.92 2.92 -17.18
C SER A 57 12.19 3.68 -16.08
N ILE A 58 12.03 3.11 -14.88
CA ILE A 58 11.37 3.77 -13.75
C ILE A 58 12.32 4.84 -13.19
N ASP A 59 11.89 6.08 -13.22
CA ASP A 59 12.69 7.21 -12.76
C ASP A 59 12.36 7.48 -11.30
N LEU A 60 13.29 7.14 -10.39
CA LEU A 60 13.09 7.32 -8.96
C LEU A 60 12.94 8.81 -8.56
N ASN A 61 13.50 9.75 -9.34
CA ASN A 61 13.24 11.18 -9.11
C ASN A 61 11.78 11.53 -9.44
N GLN A 62 11.24 11.00 -10.54
CA GLN A 62 9.83 11.22 -10.89
C GLN A 62 8.91 10.53 -9.88
N LEU A 63 9.28 9.34 -9.40
CA LEU A 63 8.50 8.65 -8.40
C LEU A 63 8.47 9.39 -7.06
N MET A 64 9.60 9.96 -6.63
CA MET A 64 9.66 10.80 -5.42
C MET A 64 8.78 12.04 -5.54
N ASN A 65 8.73 12.67 -6.72
CA ASN A 65 7.94 13.89 -6.95
C ASN A 65 6.45 13.62 -7.27
N SER A 66 6.10 12.41 -7.70
CA SER A 66 4.73 12.04 -8.08
C SER A 66 4.40 10.60 -7.70
N PRO A 67 4.44 10.25 -6.40
CA PRO A 67 4.34 8.88 -5.92
C PRO A 67 3.00 8.21 -6.22
N TYR A 68 1.93 8.99 -6.35
CA TYR A 68 0.57 8.49 -6.58
C TYR A 68 0.23 8.22 -8.05
N ASN A 69 0.94 8.85 -9.00
CA ASN A 69 0.55 8.86 -10.41
C ASN A 69 1.62 8.27 -11.34
N TYR A 70 2.90 8.34 -10.97
CA TYR A 70 3.97 7.87 -11.84
C TYR A 70 4.05 6.35 -11.86
N LYS A 71 3.91 5.74 -13.05
CA LYS A 71 4.10 4.30 -13.28
C LYS A 71 3.26 3.40 -12.35
N SER A 72 2.06 3.86 -11.95
CA SER A 72 1.19 3.17 -10.99
C SER A 72 0.84 1.75 -11.42
N ASN A 73 0.60 1.51 -12.72
CA ASN A 73 0.30 0.17 -13.25
C ASN A 73 1.50 -0.79 -13.15
N GLU A 74 2.69 -0.32 -13.51
CA GLU A 74 3.92 -1.11 -13.39
C GLU A 74 4.24 -1.40 -11.92
N LEU A 75 4.16 -0.39 -11.04
CA LEU A 75 4.33 -0.57 -9.61
C LEU A 75 3.31 -1.55 -9.04
N SER A 76 2.05 -1.49 -9.48
CA SER A 76 1.00 -2.41 -9.04
C SER A 76 1.32 -3.85 -9.46
N THR A 77 1.93 -4.03 -10.63
CA THR A 77 2.36 -5.35 -11.11
C THR A 77 3.53 -5.86 -10.26
N LEU A 78 4.49 -4.99 -9.96
CA LEU A 78 5.66 -5.33 -9.14
C LEU A 78 5.24 -5.72 -7.71
N GLN A 79 4.43 -4.90 -7.03
CA GLN A 79 3.99 -5.22 -5.66
C GLN A 79 3.18 -6.52 -5.59
N MET A 80 2.33 -6.79 -6.60
CA MET A 80 1.54 -8.02 -6.65
C MET A 80 2.43 -9.26 -6.82
N SER A 81 3.52 -9.14 -7.58
CA SER A 81 4.49 -10.23 -7.69
C SER A 81 5.19 -10.53 -6.35
N LEU A 82 5.41 -9.52 -5.50
CA LEU A 82 5.97 -9.71 -4.16
C LEU A 82 4.97 -10.37 -3.21
N ARG A 83 3.67 -10.04 -3.31
CA ARG A 83 2.61 -10.73 -2.57
C ARG A 83 2.60 -12.22 -2.90
N LEU A 84 2.72 -12.58 -4.18
CA LEU A 84 2.81 -13.98 -4.60
C LEU A 84 4.04 -14.68 -4.00
N ILE A 85 5.20 -14.01 -3.96
CA ILE A 85 6.40 -14.54 -3.31
C ILE A 85 6.15 -14.81 -1.83
N ALA A 86 5.53 -13.88 -1.11
CA ALA A 86 5.21 -14.05 0.31
C ALA A 86 4.27 -15.26 0.55
N VAL A 87 3.25 -15.44 -0.29
CA VAL A 87 2.35 -16.61 -0.22
C VAL A 87 3.13 -17.91 -0.38
N ASN A 88 3.97 -17.99 -1.42
CA ASN A 88 4.73 -19.20 -1.70
C ASN A 88 5.72 -19.50 -0.57
N ALA A 89 6.43 -18.49 -0.07
CA ALA A 89 7.37 -18.65 1.02
C ALA A 89 6.70 -19.14 2.32
N TYR A 90 5.52 -18.62 2.68
CA TYR A 90 4.76 -19.12 3.83
C TYR A 90 4.32 -20.58 3.66
N ARG A 91 3.87 -20.96 2.46
CA ARG A 91 3.49 -22.34 2.17
C ARG A 91 4.69 -23.28 2.24
N GLU A 92 5.81 -22.89 1.65
CA GLU A 92 7.06 -23.67 1.67
C GLU A 92 7.62 -23.82 3.09
N ASP A 93 7.64 -22.75 3.90
CA ASP A 93 8.08 -22.84 5.31
C ASP A 93 7.20 -23.78 6.12
N LEU A 94 5.87 -23.69 5.96
CA LEU A 94 4.94 -24.57 6.64
C LEU A 94 5.16 -26.03 6.24
N LEU A 95 5.25 -26.30 4.93
CA LEU A 95 5.51 -27.63 4.40
C LEU A 95 6.80 -28.23 4.94
N ARG A 96 7.89 -27.46 4.91
CA ARG A 96 9.19 -27.86 5.42
C ARG A 96 9.11 -28.24 6.89
N ARG A 97 8.41 -27.45 7.72
CA ARG A 97 8.21 -27.74 9.16
C ARG A 97 7.39 -29.00 9.40
N ILE A 98 6.31 -29.19 8.63
CA ILE A 98 5.50 -30.42 8.70
C ILE A 98 6.35 -31.65 8.35
N SER A 99 7.17 -31.57 7.29
CA SER A 99 8.07 -32.66 6.90
C SER A 99 9.10 -32.97 8.00
N ILE A 100 9.74 -31.94 8.58
CA ILE A 100 10.71 -32.11 9.68
C ILE A 100 10.07 -32.81 10.90
N GLU A 101 8.86 -32.41 11.30
CA GLU A 101 8.21 -33.06 12.46
C GLU A 101 7.87 -34.53 12.20
N ARG A 102 7.50 -34.89 10.96
CA ARG A 102 7.21 -36.28 10.61
C ARG A 102 8.46 -37.14 10.61
N GLU A 103 9.58 -36.60 10.12
CA GLU A 103 10.86 -37.32 10.07
C GLU A 103 11.51 -37.45 11.44
N PHE A 104 11.30 -36.47 12.34
CA PHE A 104 11.96 -36.41 13.64
C PHE A 104 10.94 -36.30 14.78
N ALA A 105 10.15 -37.37 14.99
CA ALA A 105 9.07 -37.44 15.98
C ALA A 105 9.46 -37.05 17.43
N ASP A 106 10.75 -37.12 17.78
CA ASP A 106 11.29 -36.78 19.11
C ASP A 106 11.80 -35.34 19.25
N LYS A 107 11.72 -34.52 18.19
CA LYS A 107 12.16 -33.11 18.22
C LYS A 107 11.03 -32.17 18.65
N PRO A 108 11.36 -31.03 19.29
CA PRO A 108 10.36 -30.02 19.66
C PRO A 108 9.58 -29.57 18.43
N THR A 109 8.32 -29.25 18.67
CA THR A 109 7.36 -28.92 17.63
C THR A 109 7.80 -27.70 16.83
N THR A 110 7.85 -27.84 15.51
CA THR A 110 8.30 -26.82 14.54
C THR A 110 7.17 -26.15 13.77
N VAL A 111 6.01 -26.79 13.62
CA VAL A 111 4.84 -26.28 12.89
C VAL A 111 4.28 -25.02 13.55
N GLU A 112 4.29 -24.99 14.87
CA GLU A 112 3.85 -23.87 15.70
C GLU A 112 4.67 -22.60 15.48
N GLY A 113 5.91 -22.78 14.99
CA GLY A 113 6.78 -21.68 14.59
C GLY A 113 6.51 -21.14 13.19
N SER A 114 5.54 -21.68 12.45
CA SER A 114 5.15 -21.15 11.14
C SER A 114 4.23 -19.92 11.30
N PRO A 115 4.38 -18.89 10.45
CA PRO A 115 3.49 -17.72 10.46
C PRO A 115 2.02 -18.07 10.26
N ILE A 116 1.72 -19.04 9.38
CA ILE A 116 0.34 -19.47 9.08
C ILE A 116 -0.30 -20.07 10.35
N PHE A 117 0.41 -20.95 11.08
CA PHE A 117 -0.12 -21.51 12.32
C PHE A 117 -0.33 -20.42 13.38
N ALA A 118 0.65 -19.53 13.57
CA ALA A 118 0.54 -18.45 14.54
C ALA A 118 -0.68 -17.56 14.29
N LYS A 119 -0.94 -17.21 13.03
CA LYS A 119 -2.11 -16.44 12.60
C LYS A 119 -3.43 -17.20 12.82
N PHE A 120 -3.47 -18.50 12.55
CA PHE A 120 -4.66 -19.32 12.82
C PHE A 120 -4.93 -19.44 14.33
N MET A 121 -3.89 -19.68 15.13
CA MET A 121 -3.96 -19.70 16.59
C MET A 121 -4.49 -18.38 17.16
N GLN A 122 -4.03 -17.23 16.65
CA GLN A 122 -4.54 -15.92 17.05
C GLN A 122 -6.04 -15.78 16.81
N LEU A 123 -6.55 -16.26 15.67
CA LEU A 123 -8.01 -16.26 15.39
C LEU A 123 -8.76 -17.16 16.38
N VAL A 124 -8.27 -18.37 16.64
CA VAL A 124 -8.89 -19.29 17.61
C VAL A 124 -8.94 -18.64 18.99
N GLN A 125 -7.84 -18.07 19.47
CA GLN A 125 -7.78 -17.41 20.76
C GLN A 125 -8.71 -16.19 20.84
N PHE A 126 -8.80 -15.40 19.77
CA PHE A 126 -9.73 -14.28 19.70
C PHE A 126 -11.18 -14.76 19.82
N TYR A 127 -11.60 -15.74 19.02
CA TYR A 127 -12.98 -16.23 19.01
C TYR A 127 -13.35 -17.05 20.24
N LYS A 128 -12.36 -17.58 20.98
CA LYS A 128 -12.59 -18.22 22.29
C LYS A 128 -13.15 -17.23 23.30
N THR A 129 -12.66 -15.99 23.27
CA THR A 129 -13.08 -14.90 24.15
C THR A 129 -14.24 -14.10 23.55
N ASN A 130 -14.26 -13.92 22.23
CA ASN A 130 -15.17 -13.03 21.51
C ASN A 130 -15.88 -13.76 20.34
N PRO A 131 -16.76 -14.75 20.60
CA PRO A 131 -17.27 -15.66 19.57
C PRO A 131 -18.04 -14.98 18.43
N ASP A 132 -18.71 -13.88 18.73
CA ASP A 132 -19.58 -13.16 17.79
C ASP A 132 -18.97 -11.85 17.26
N SER A 133 -17.76 -11.49 17.72
CA SER A 133 -17.10 -10.25 17.30
C SER A 133 -16.42 -10.38 15.95
N VAL A 134 -16.17 -9.26 15.28
CA VAL A 134 -15.31 -9.18 14.10
C VAL A 134 -13.86 -9.08 14.57
N TYR A 135 -12.95 -9.82 13.93
CA TYR A 135 -11.53 -9.75 14.24
C TYR A 135 -10.97 -8.37 13.88
N PRO A 136 -10.49 -7.57 14.85
CA PRO A 136 -10.13 -6.17 14.62
C PRO A 136 -8.90 -5.99 13.73
N ASP A 137 -7.95 -6.93 13.78
CA ASP A 137 -6.65 -6.83 13.10
C ASP A 137 -6.62 -7.57 11.75
N SER A 138 -7.78 -7.66 11.08
CA SER A 138 -7.92 -8.41 9.81
C SER A 138 -7.00 -7.91 8.70
N HIS A 139 -6.57 -6.65 8.75
CA HIS A 139 -5.60 -6.09 7.81
C HIS A 139 -4.21 -6.73 7.89
N PHE A 140 -3.82 -7.28 9.05
CA PHE A 140 -2.52 -7.92 9.27
C PHE A 140 -2.56 -9.45 9.21
N ASN A 141 -3.76 -10.03 9.39
CA ASN A 141 -4.00 -11.47 9.38
C ASN A 141 -4.89 -11.85 8.20
N GLU A 142 -4.27 -12.27 7.10
CA GLU A 142 -4.92 -12.69 5.85
C GLU A 142 -5.96 -13.79 6.06
N LEU A 143 -5.78 -14.65 7.07
CA LEU A 143 -6.71 -15.73 7.37
C LEU A 143 -8.06 -15.20 7.87
N ALA A 144 -8.08 -14.00 8.46
CA ALA A 144 -9.30 -13.33 8.88
C ALA A 144 -10.18 -12.87 7.69
N LEU A 145 -9.59 -12.75 6.50
CA LEU A 145 -10.27 -12.33 5.26
C LEU A 145 -10.95 -13.50 4.55
N SER A 146 -10.75 -14.74 4.99
CA SER A 146 -11.49 -15.92 4.51
C SER A 146 -12.61 -16.28 5.49
N PRO A 147 -13.89 -16.18 5.06
CA PRO A 147 -15.03 -16.64 5.85
C PRO A 147 -14.92 -18.11 6.27
N GLU A 148 -14.35 -18.95 5.42
CA GLU A 148 -14.15 -20.38 5.66
C GLU A 148 -13.14 -20.62 6.78
N VAL A 149 -12.01 -19.90 6.77
CA VAL A 149 -11.03 -19.98 7.85
C VAL A 149 -11.58 -19.40 9.15
N VAL A 150 -12.32 -18.30 9.10
CA VAL A 150 -12.99 -17.72 10.27
C VAL A 150 -13.98 -18.71 10.87
N LYS A 151 -14.77 -19.41 10.04
CA LYS A 151 -15.68 -20.46 10.50
C LYS A 151 -14.92 -21.58 11.19
N LEU A 152 -13.86 -22.10 10.57
CA LEU A 152 -13.01 -23.14 11.14
C LEU A 152 -12.40 -22.70 12.48
N ALA A 153 -11.92 -21.46 12.59
CA ALA A 153 -11.36 -20.91 13.81
C ALA A 153 -12.40 -20.80 14.94
N LYS A 154 -13.63 -20.36 14.63
CA LYS A 154 -14.75 -20.31 15.60
C LYS A 154 -15.15 -21.70 16.10
N GLU A 155 -15.26 -22.68 15.21
CA GLU A 155 -15.56 -24.07 15.56
C GLU A 155 -14.46 -24.66 16.45
N THR A 156 -13.20 -24.39 16.10
CA THR A 156 -12.04 -24.80 16.91
C THR A 156 -12.04 -24.15 18.28
N ALA A 157 -12.32 -22.84 18.36
CA ALA A 157 -12.41 -22.10 19.61
C ALA A 157 -13.48 -22.66 20.56
N LYS A 158 -14.65 -23.03 20.01
CA LYS A 158 -15.72 -23.71 20.76
C LYS A 158 -15.27 -25.07 21.29
N SER A 159 -14.56 -25.85 20.48
CA SER A 159 -14.00 -27.15 20.87
C SER A 159 -12.96 -27.01 21.99
N VAL A 160 -12.00 -26.09 21.84
CA VAL A 160 -10.99 -25.78 22.87
C VAL A 160 -11.67 -25.39 24.18
N LYS A 161 -12.68 -24.50 24.15
CA LYS A 161 -13.40 -24.09 25.35
C LYS A 161 -14.02 -25.27 26.09
N GLY A 162 -14.51 -26.28 25.38
CA GLY A 162 -15.01 -27.53 25.99
C GLY A 162 -13.90 -28.37 26.62
N ILE A 163 -12.75 -28.52 25.96
CA ILE A 163 -11.60 -29.30 26.45
C ILE A 163 -11.00 -28.70 27.72
N LEU A 164 -10.97 -27.37 27.81
CA LEU A 164 -10.38 -26.65 28.94
C LEU A 164 -11.33 -26.54 30.15
N GLN A 165 -12.57 -27.02 30.06
CA GLN A 165 -13.47 -27.04 31.21
C GLN A 165 -12.87 -27.89 32.34
N ASN A 166 -12.66 -27.26 33.49
CA ASN A 166 -12.13 -27.88 34.71
C ASN A 166 -10.66 -28.34 34.64
N GLN A 167 -9.86 -27.75 33.74
CA GLN A 167 -8.42 -27.98 33.67
C GLN A 167 -7.62 -26.95 34.47
N ASP A 168 -6.38 -27.29 34.81
CA ASP A 168 -5.42 -26.40 35.47
C ASP A 168 -4.76 -25.47 34.44
N PHE A 169 -4.59 -24.19 34.78
CA PHE A 169 -4.10 -23.14 33.90
C PHE A 169 -2.80 -23.49 33.15
N ALA A 170 -1.84 -24.16 33.82
CA ALA A 170 -0.58 -24.57 33.19
C ALA A 170 -0.76 -25.72 32.16
N LYS A 171 -1.80 -26.54 32.32
CA LYS A 171 -2.18 -27.58 31.35
C LYS A 171 -2.98 -27.00 30.19
N ASP A 172 -3.68 -25.87 30.41
CA ASP A 172 -4.55 -25.26 29.42
C ASP A 172 -3.83 -24.87 28.13
N GLN A 173 -2.68 -24.20 28.24
CA GLN A 173 -1.95 -23.75 27.05
C GLN A 173 -1.41 -24.91 26.21
N ARG A 174 -0.96 -25.99 26.86
CA ARG A 174 -0.47 -27.20 26.17
C ARG A 174 -1.61 -27.94 25.47
N LEU A 175 -2.75 -28.08 26.15
CA LEU A 175 -3.94 -28.74 25.59
C LEU A 175 -4.54 -27.92 24.44
N GLU A 176 -4.64 -26.60 24.59
CA GLU A 176 -5.07 -25.70 23.52
C GLU A 176 -4.16 -25.81 22.31
N ASN A 177 -2.85 -25.63 22.50
CA ASN A 177 -1.89 -25.69 21.39
C ASN A 177 -1.97 -27.04 20.66
N LYS A 178 -1.96 -28.15 21.41
CA LYS A 178 -2.09 -29.50 20.84
C LYS A 178 -3.37 -29.64 20.03
N HIS A 179 -4.51 -29.22 20.57
CA HIS A 179 -5.80 -29.37 19.88
C HIS A 179 -5.89 -28.50 18.63
N VAL A 180 -5.46 -27.24 18.70
CA VAL A 180 -5.43 -26.32 17.55
C VAL A 180 -4.51 -26.87 16.46
N LYS A 181 -3.34 -27.41 16.83
CA LYS A 181 -2.44 -28.08 15.89
C LYS A 181 -3.06 -29.30 15.23
N GLU A 182 -3.77 -30.14 15.97
CA GLU A 182 -4.46 -31.29 15.41
C GLU A 182 -5.55 -30.91 14.40
N VAL A 183 -6.29 -29.83 14.65
CA VAL A 183 -7.29 -29.31 13.70
C VAL A 183 -6.60 -28.69 12.48
N PHE A 184 -5.59 -27.85 12.72
CA PHE A 184 -4.79 -27.20 11.69
C PHE A 184 -4.17 -28.23 10.73
N LEU A 185 -3.51 -29.26 11.25
CA LEU A 185 -2.90 -30.30 10.44
C LEU A 185 -3.94 -31.13 9.68
N ARG A 186 -5.12 -31.38 10.27
CA ARG A 186 -6.21 -32.08 9.56
C ARG A 186 -6.71 -31.31 8.34
N ASP A 187 -6.70 -29.97 8.41
CA ASP A 187 -7.07 -29.13 7.29
C ASP A 187 -5.94 -29.07 6.24
N VAL A 188 -4.69 -28.86 6.67
CA VAL A 188 -3.56 -28.58 5.76
C VAL A 188 -3.02 -29.83 5.06
N VAL A 189 -3.05 -31.00 5.72
CA VAL A 189 -2.45 -32.24 5.18
C VAL A 189 -3.41 -33.42 5.20
N LEU A 190 -3.38 -34.19 4.12
CA LEU A 190 -4.06 -35.47 4.00
C LEU A 190 -3.39 -36.53 4.87
N LYS A 191 -4.12 -37.63 5.15
CA LYS A 191 -3.61 -38.77 5.94
C LYS A 191 -2.37 -39.43 5.33
N ASN A 192 -2.22 -39.39 4.00
CA ASN A 192 -1.05 -39.91 3.28
C ASN A 192 0.16 -38.95 3.32
N GLY A 193 0.02 -37.81 4.00
CA GLY A 193 1.06 -36.84 4.16
C GLY A 193 1.12 -35.75 3.10
N LEU A 194 0.36 -35.87 2.00
CA LEU A 194 0.31 -34.85 0.97
C LEU A 194 -0.48 -33.62 1.43
N LEU A 195 -0.28 -32.49 0.75
CA LEU A 195 -1.13 -31.32 0.95
C LEU A 195 -2.58 -31.65 0.67
N ASN A 196 -3.46 -31.12 1.49
CA ASN A 196 -4.88 -31.13 1.19
C ASN A 196 -5.18 -30.03 0.16
N PRO A 197 -5.57 -30.38 -1.08
CA PRO A 197 -5.93 -29.38 -2.10
C PRO A 197 -7.16 -28.56 -1.71
N ASP A 198 -8.01 -29.10 -0.83
CA ASP A 198 -9.23 -28.45 -0.33
C ASP A 198 -9.01 -27.76 1.03
N SER A 199 -7.76 -27.55 1.44
CA SER A 199 -7.43 -26.87 2.70
C SER A 199 -7.92 -25.43 2.67
N VAL A 200 -8.82 -25.09 3.60
CA VAL A 200 -9.32 -23.71 3.72
C VAL A 200 -8.24 -22.79 4.26
N ILE A 201 -7.32 -23.29 5.12
CA ILE A 201 -6.21 -22.50 5.66
C ILE A 201 -5.20 -22.15 4.57
N LEU A 202 -4.83 -23.12 3.72
CA LEU A 202 -3.94 -22.85 2.60
C LEU A 202 -4.58 -21.91 1.60
N ALA A 203 -5.87 -22.10 1.25
CA ALA A 203 -6.61 -21.17 0.39
C ALA A 203 -6.71 -19.77 1.03
N GLY A 204 -6.92 -19.68 2.35
CA GLY A 204 -6.94 -18.42 3.08
C GLY A 204 -5.59 -17.68 3.05
N THR A 205 -4.48 -18.39 2.87
CA THR A 205 -3.16 -17.75 2.71
C THR A 205 -3.07 -16.96 1.40
N ASP A 206 -3.83 -17.32 0.36
CA ASP A 206 -3.87 -16.56 -0.90
C ASP A 206 -4.45 -15.15 -0.71
N LYS A 207 -5.14 -14.88 0.40
CA LYS A 207 -5.68 -13.55 0.75
C LYS A 207 -4.58 -12.49 0.93
N ILE A 208 -3.31 -12.89 1.05
CA ILE A 208 -2.17 -11.96 0.95
C ILE A 208 -2.15 -11.24 -0.40
N GLN A 209 -2.69 -11.83 -1.47
CA GLN A 209 -2.77 -11.24 -2.79
C GLN A 209 -3.96 -10.29 -2.96
N GLU A 210 -4.82 -10.12 -1.95
CA GLU A 210 -5.89 -9.13 -2.02
C GLU A 210 -5.32 -7.71 -1.91
N GLN A 211 -5.76 -6.84 -2.82
CA GLN A 211 -5.44 -5.41 -2.75
C GLN A 211 -5.99 -4.81 -1.46
N GLY A 212 -5.19 -3.96 -0.82
CA GLY A 212 -5.54 -3.35 0.46
C GLY A 212 -5.22 -4.21 1.69
N ARG A 213 -4.76 -5.47 1.55
CA ARG A 213 -4.19 -6.23 2.67
C ARG A 213 -2.82 -5.67 3.02
N TRP A 214 -2.63 -5.26 4.27
CA TRP A 214 -1.39 -4.59 4.70
C TRP A 214 -0.23 -5.57 4.80
N ALA A 215 0.93 -5.17 4.30
CA ALA A 215 2.15 -5.93 4.49
C ALA A 215 2.56 -5.89 5.97
N THR A 216 2.95 -7.04 6.49
CA THR A 216 3.60 -7.17 7.80
C THR A 216 5.12 -7.26 7.62
N HIS A 217 5.85 -7.01 8.70
CA HIS A 217 7.29 -7.27 8.74
C HIS A 217 7.62 -8.72 8.35
N SER A 218 6.78 -9.68 8.74
CA SER A 218 6.98 -11.08 8.40
C SER A 218 6.86 -11.33 6.89
N ASP A 219 5.91 -10.70 6.20
CA ASP A 219 5.78 -10.84 4.74
C ASP A 219 7.05 -10.35 4.04
N LEU A 220 7.52 -9.16 4.41
CA LEU A 220 8.72 -8.55 3.83
C LEU A 220 9.97 -9.39 4.13
N ARG A 221 10.08 -9.96 5.33
CA ARG A 221 11.18 -10.85 5.70
C ARG A 221 11.19 -12.12 4.84
N GLU A 222 10.05 -12.76 4.62
CA GLU A 222 10.03 -13.96 3.76
C GLU A 222 10.44 -13.64 2.32
N ILE A 223 9.98 -12.50 1.78
CA ILE A 223 10.41 -12.01 0.47
C ILE A 223 11.94 -11.84 0.42
N THR A 224 12.53 -11.30 1.48
CA THR A 224 14.00 -11.10 1.53
C THR A 224 14.77 -12.42 1.54
N GLY A 225 14.22 -13.45 2.20
CA GLY A 225 14.75 -14.80 2.19
C GLY A 225 14.74 -15.41 0.80
N THR A 226 13.62 -15.27 0.06
CA THR A 226 13.49 -15.78 -1.31
C THR A 226 14.39 -15.03 -2.29
N LEU A 227 14.46 -13.69 -2.19
CA LEU A 227 15.22 -12.85 -3.12
C LEU A 227 16.70 -12.69 -2.75
N HIS A 228 17.13 -13.25 -1.61
CA HIS A 228 18.47 -13.08 -1.05
C HIS A 228 18.89 -11.61 -0.97
N THR A 229 18.05 -10.81 -0.32
CA THR A 229 18.32 -9.40 0.02
C THR A 229 18.33 -9.24 1.54
N ASN A 230 18.93 -8.18 2.05
CA ASN A 230 18.75 -7.77 3.44
C ASN A 230 17.56 -6.80 3.55
N LEU A 231 16.96 -6.68 4.74
CA LEU A 231 15.91 -5.71 5.04
C LEU A 231 16.29 -4.86 6.24
N TYR A 232 16.27 -3.55 6.07
CA TYR A 232 16.37 -2.57 7.14
C TYR A 232 15.03 -1.85 7.26
N VAL A 233 14.47 -1.78 8.46
CA VAL A 233 13.26 -1.01 8.76
C VAL A 233 13.59 0.00 9.85
N ASN A 234 13.35 1.29 9.60
CA ASN A 234 13.64 2.39 10.53
C ASN A 234 15.10 2.34 11.05
N GLY A 235 16.06 2.08 10.15
CA GLY A 235 17.49 1.97 10.50
C GLY A 235 17.91 0.67 11.21
N HIS A 236 16.97 -0.24 11.50
CA HIS A 236 17.27 -1.52 12.15
C HIS A 236 17.18 -2.68 11.15
N LEU A 237 18.19 -3.54 11.17
CA LEU A 237 18.17 -4.79 10.44
C LEU A 237 17.02 -5.69 10.92
N ASN A 238 16.28 -6.25 9.97
CA ASN A 238 15.23 -7.22 10.22
C ASN A 238 15.63 -8.59 9.65
N GLY A 239 16.17 -9.46 10.51
CA GLY A 239 16.70 -10.77 10.13
C GLY A 239 18.23 -10.86 10.23
N PRO A 240 18.86 -11.97 9.80
CA PRO A 240 20.32 -12.10 9.76
C PRO A 240 20.93 -11.25 8.63
N VAL A 241 22.05 -10.56 8.89
CA VAL A 241 22.81 -9.86 7.83
C VAL A 241 23.51 -10.88 6.95
N SER A 242 23.34 -10.74 5.65
CA SER A 242 24.24 -11.35 4.67
C SER A 242 25.08 -10.24 4.02
N PRO A 243 26.40 -10.13 4.29
CA PRO A 243 27.23 -9.02 3.81
C PRO A 243 27.38 -8.99 2.28
N HIS A 244 27.05 -10.09 1.60
CA HIS A 244 27.06 -10.20 0.14
C HIS A 244 25.71 -9.92 -0.52
N CYS A 245 24.67 -9.64 0.27
CA CYS A 245 23.33 -9.38 -0.24
C CYS A 245 23.06 -7.86 -0.26
N PRO A 246 22.41 -7.34 -1.32
CA PRO A 246 21.98 -5.94 -1.34
C PRO A 246 20.88 -5.71 -0.30
N THR A 247 20.75 -4.47 0.18
CA THR A 247 19.85 -4.14 1.30
C THR A 247 18.71 -3.24 0.84
N VAL A 248 17.48 -3.69 1.09
CA VAL A 248 16.27 -2.86 0.98
C VAL A 248 16.11 -2.10 2.30
N LYS A 249 16.03 -0.76 2.24
CA LYS A 249 15.81 0.09 3.42
C LYS A 249 14.41 0.70 3.35
N LEU A 250 13.60 0.50 4.37
CA LEU A 250 12.24 0.99 4.48
C LEU A 250 12.05 1.78 5.75
N ASN A 251 11.07 2.68 5.75
CA ASN A 251 10.54 3.32 6.95
C ASN A 251 9.12 2.84 7.20
N ASN A 252 8.81 2.48 8.45
CA ASN A 252 7.47 2.18 8.92
C ASN A 252 6.97 3.34 9.79
N HIS A 253 5.93 4.01 9.32
CA HIS A 253 5.33 5.18 9.96
C HIS A 253 4.09 4.75 10.74
N GLY A 254 4.25 4.59 12.05
CA GLY A 254 3.14 4.32 12.98
C GLY A 254 2.36 3.04 12.69
N ASN A 255 2.99 1.99 12.14
CA ASN A 255 2.34 0.75 11.69
C ASN A 255 1.23 0.96 10.64
N ALA A 256 1.14 2.14 10.02
CA ALA A 256 0.07 2.48 9.09
C ALA A 256 0.58 2.75 7.67
N HIS A 257 1.82 3.20 7.53
CA HIS A 257 2.40 3.52 6.22
C HIS A 257 3.84 3.06 6.11
N TRP A 258 4.25 2.76 4.87
CA TRP A 258 5.59 2.30 4.54
C TRP A 258 6.15 3.17 3.42
N THR A 259 7.42 3.57 3.53
CA THR A 259 8.14 4.30 2.47
C THR A 259 9.52 3.68 2.25
N THR A 260 10.16 3.98 1.12
CA THR A 260 11.50 3.49 0.79
C THR A 260 12.55 4.53 1.12
N GLU A 261 13.68 4.11 1.67
CA GLU A 261 14.87 4.95 1.83
C GLU A 261 15.92 4.56 0.78
N VAL A 262 16.47 5.54 0.06
CA VAL A 262 17.57 5.33 -0.90
C VAL A 262 18.73 6.28 -0.61
N ASP A 263 19.96 5.80 -0.78
CA ASP A 263 21.16 6.59 -0.45
C ASP A 263 21.46 7.66 -1.52
N GLN A 264 21.09 7.39 -2.78
CA GLN A 264 21.31 8.27 -3.91
C GLN A 264 20.14 8.14 -4.89
N LEU A 265 19.75 9.26 -5.50
CA LEU A 265 18.85 9.23 -6.65
C LEU A 265 19.68 9.14 -7.94
N PRO A 266 19.20 8.40 -8.97
CA PRO A 266 19.85 8.36 -10.27
C PRO A 266 20.03 9.78 -10.82
N LYS A 267 21.20 10.08 -11.38
CA LYS A 267 21.42 11.38 -12.04
C LYS A 267 20.48 11.48 -13.23
N ASN A 268 19.71 12.57 -13.33
CA ASN A 268 18.78 12.86 -14.43
C ASN A 268 19.51 12.81 -15.79
N THR A 269 19.57 11.62 -16.40
CA THR A 269 20.24 11.42 -17.69
C THR A 269 19.18 11.25 -18.76
N LYS A 270 18.36 12.28 -18.97
CA LYS A 270 17.47 12.38 -20.15
C LYS A 270 18.00 13.43 -21.12
N VAL A 271 19.07 13.10 -21.83
CA VAL A 271 19.27 13.52 -23.23
C VAL A 271 19.93 12.36 -23.98
N VAL A 272 19.14 11.33 -24.31
CA VAL A 272 19.47 10.52 -25.49
C VAL A 272 19.08 11.38 -26.69
N SER A 273 20.02 12.24 -27.10
CA SER A 273 19.93 12.93 -28.37
C SER A 273 19.86 11.87 -29.46
N LYS A 274 18.71 11.80 -30.15
CA LYS A 274 18.62 11.11 -31.44
C LYS A 274 19.72 11.69 -32.33
N LYS A 275 20.78 10.90 -32.53
CA LYS A 275 21.81 11.17 -33.53
C LYS A 275 21.10 11.17 -34.88
N ARG A 276 20.79 12.37 -35.40
CA ARG A 276 20.40 12.57 -36.79
C ARG A 276 21.58 12.14 -37.64
N THR A 277 21.48 10.99 -38.30
CA THR A 277 22.29 10.67 -39.45
C THR A 277 21.87 11.63 -40.56
N ALA A 278 22.80 12.50 -40.97
CA ALA A 278 22.72 13.21 -42.23
C ALA A 278 22.86 12.18 -43.35
N ALA A 279 21.85 12.09 -44.20
CA ALA A 279 21.97 11.55 -45.54
C ALA A 279 21.53 12.68 -46.48
N GLU A 280 22.43 13.00 -47.40
CA GLU A 280 22.26 14.00 -48.43
C GLU A 280 21.07 13.67 -49.34
N GLU A 281 20.31 14.73 -49.61
CA GLU A 281 19.30 14.87 -50.66
C GLU A 281 19.97 14.72 -52.07
N PRO A 282 19.23 14.54 -53.20
CA PRO A 282 18.28 15.56 -53.61
C PRO A 282 17.05 15.17 -54.46
N GLU A 283 16.08 16.09 -54.35
CA GLU A 283 15.42 16.82 -55.43
C GLU A 283 13.97 16.51 -55.87
N SER A 284 13.28 17.65 -56.03
CA SER A 284 12.15 17.96 -56.91
C SER A 284 10.74 17.66 -56.40
N SER A 285 10.01 18.71 -56.01
CA SER A 285 9.09 19.42 -56.92
C SER A 285 8.14 20.38 -56.18
N LYS A 286 8.28 21.68 -56.49
CA LYS A 286 7.22 22.67 -56.76
C LYS A 286 6.06 22.89 -55.76
N GLY A 287 5.92 24.16 -55.35
CA GLY A 287 4.61 24.81 -55.19
C GLY A 287 4.56 26.04 -54.26
N LEU A 288 4.72 27.24 -54.85
CA LEU A 288 4.01 28.53 -54.61
C LEU A 288 3.57 28.90 -53.16
N LEU A 289 4.11 29.94 -52.49
CA LEU A 289 3.77 31.41 -52.57
C LEU A 289 2.26 31.64 -52.81
N THR A 290 1.46 32.42 -52.08
CA THR A 290 1.55 33.63 -51.23
C THR A 290 0.09 33.87 -50.75
N GLU A 291 -0.32 34.55 -49.69
CA GLU A 291 -0.11 35.96 -49.31
C GLU A 291 -1.08 36.29 -48.14
N LYS A 292 -0.75 37.33 -47.35
CA LYS A 292 -1.66 38.24 -46.61
C LYS A 292 -2.44 37.68 -45.41
N LEU A 293 -2.67 38.38 -44.29
CA LEU A 293 -2.77 39.82 -44.04
C LEU A 293 -2.51 40.12 -42.55
N SER A 294 -2.00 41.32 -42.31
CA SER A 294 -1.60 41.92 -41.03
C SER A 294 -2.71 42.74 -40.36
N ARG A 295 -2.57 42.93 -39.03
CA ARG A 295 -3.09 44.05 -38.19
C ARG A 295 -4.63 44.10 -38.03
N SER A 296 -5.25 44.54 -36.92
CA SER A 296 -4.89 45.54 -35.91
C SER A 296 -5.70 45.38 -34.62
N SER A 297 -5.13 45.94 -33.55
CA SER A 297 -5.70 46.36 -32.26
C SER A 297 -7.02 47.15 -32.30
N SER A 298 -7.87 46.95 -31.28
CA SER A 298 -8.59 48.03 -30.58
C SER A 298 -9.21 47.56 -29.25
N LYS A 299 -9.06 48.42 -28.24
CA LYS A 299 -9.63 48.38 -26.87
C LYS A 299 -11.11 48.76 -26.89
N SER A 300 -11.95 48.12 -26.07
CA SER A 300 -12.81 48.75 -25.03
C SER A 300 -13.82 47.75 -24.43
N ASP A 301 -14.30 48.11 -23.24
CA ASP A 301 -15.57 47.68 -22.62
C ASP A 301 -15.59 46.55 -21.59
N VAL A 302 -15.21 46.97 -20.38
CA VAL A 302 -15.59 46.44 -19.08
C VAL A 302 -17.06 46.77 -18.81
N SER A 303 -18.00 45.82 -18.94
CA SER A 303 -19.24 45.77 -18.14
C SER A 303 -20.14 44.53 -18.38
N HIS A 304 -19.62 43.31 -18.47
CA HIS A 304 -20.48 42.10 -18.51
C HIS A 304 -19.97 40.87 -17.72
N HIS A 305 -18.85 40.97 -16.98
CA HIS A 305 -18.19 39.79 -16.39
C HIS A 305 -18.62 39.37 -14.97
N SER A 306 -19.53 40.08 -14.30
CA SER A 306 -19.91 39.72 -12.91
C SER A 306 -21.03 38.67 -12.81
N ALA A 307 -21.97 38.62 -13.76
CA ALA A 307 -23.04 37.61 -13.76
C ALA A 307 -22.58 36.25 -14.32
N GLN A 308 -21.65 36.26 -15.28
CA GLN A 308 -21.13 35.04 -15.92
C GLN A 308 -20.15 34.27 -15.02
N ARG A 309 -19.47 34.95 -14.09
CA ARG A 309 -18.57 34.30 -13.11
C ARG A 309 -19.31 33.58 -11.99
N ARG A 310 -20.46 34.07 -11.52
CA ARG A 310 -21.26 33.36 -10.49
C ARG A 310 -21.90 32.07 -11.03
N ASN A 311 -22.47 32.10 -12.23
CA ASN A 311 -23.03 30.89 -12.84
C ASN A 311 -21.98 29.82 -13.18
N GLN A 312 -20.76 30.21 -13.57
CA GLN A 312 -19.68 29.24 -13.79
C GLN A 312 -19.13 28.67 -12.47
N GLN A 313 -19.11 29.46 -11.40
CA GLN A 313 -18.61 29.02 -10.09
C GLN A 313 -19.60 28.07 -9.39
N GLU A 314 -20.91 28.33 -9.46
CA GLU A 314 -21.96 27.43 -8.94
C GLU A 314 -22.11 26.13 -9.77
N GLN A 315 -21.90 26.18 -11.09
CA GLN A 315 -21.87 24.96 -11.91
C GLN A 315 -20.64 24.09 -11.63
N THR A 316 -19.49 24.69 -11.31
CA THR A 316 -18.27 23.93 -10.98
C THR A 316 -18.28 23.30 -9.60
N THR A 317 -18.90 23.93 -8.60
CA THR A 317 -19.04 23.33 -7.25
C THR A 317 -20.03 22.16 -7.28
N SER A 318 -21.16 22.31 -7.98
CA SER A 318 -22.15 21.24 -8.16
C SER A 318 -21.54 19.98 -8.81
N SER A 319 -20.67 20.15 -9.81
CA SER A 319 -20.03 19.01 -10.50
C SER A 319 -19.01 18.27 -9.64
N ILE A 320 -18.34 18.94 -8.70
CA ILE A 320 -17.34 18.32 -7.82
C ILE A 320 -18.03 17.65 -6.63
N GLU A 321 -19.06 18.29 -6.06
CA GLU A 321 -19.89 17.68 -5.02
C GLU A 321 -20.52 16.37 -5.51
N GLU A 322 -21.03 16.34 -6.75
CA GLU A 322 -21.55 15.13 -7.38
C GLU A 322 -20.46 14.06 -7.56
N GLN A 323 -19.23 14.42 -7.93
CA GLN A 323 -18.13 13.46 -8.04
C GLN A 323 -17.74 12.86 -6.68
N VAL A 324 -17.71 13.66 -5.62
CA VAL A 324 -17.43 13.18 -4.25
C VAL A 324 -18.56 12.27 -3.76
N ILE A 325 -19.82 12.65 -4.01
CA ILE A 325 -20.99 11.85 -3.67
C ILE A 325 -20.94 10.50 -4.41
N GLU A 326 -20.69 10.49 -5.71
CA GLU A 326 -20.61 9.25 -6.50
C GLU A 326 -19.43 8.36 -6.10
N ALA A 327 -18.25 8.94 -5.89
CA ALA A 327 -17.09 8.20 -5.40
C ALA A 327 -17.37 7.57 -4.04
N THR A 328 -18.01 8.32 -3.13
CA THR A 328 -18.34 7.84 -1.78
C THR A 328 -19.45 6.79 -1.81
N ILE A 329 -20.44 6.90 -2.69
CA ILE A 329 -21.51 5.91 -2.86
C ILE A 329 -21.00 4.63 -3.50
N SER A 330 -20.03 4.72 -4.42
CA SER A 330 -19.46 3.56 -5.11
C SER A 330 -18.80 2.57 -4.15
N THR A 331 -18.45 3.00 -2.94
CA THR A 331 -17.88 2.15 -1.89
C THR A 331 -18.93 1.48 -0.99
N GLN A 332 -20.22 1.81 -1.15
CA GLN A 332 -21.31 1.22 -0.37
C GLN A 332 -21.69 -0.17 -0.89
N THR A 333 -21.46 -1.19 -0.06
CA THR A 333 -21.73 -2.60 -0.40
C THR A 333 -23.20 -3.00 -0.24
N GLN A 334 -23.99 -2.25 0.54
CA GLN A 334 -25.42 -2.51 0.76
C GLN A 334 -26.29 -1.66 -0.16
N LYS A 335 -26.76 -2.27 -1.26
CA LYS A 335 -27.50 -1.59 -2.35
C LYS A 335 -28.78 -0.89 -1.88
N ASP A 336 -29.44 -1.42 -0.86
CA ASP A 336 -30.67 -0.86 -0.27
C ASP A 336 -30.42 0.41 0.57
N LYS A 337 -29.16 0.66 0.96
CA LYS A 337 -28.76 1.83 1.77
C LYS A 337 -28.12 2.95 0.97
N VAL A 338 -27.83 2.73 -0.31
CA VAL A 338 -27.16 3.68 -1.20
C VAL A 338 -27.84 5.05 -1.21
N GLU A 339 -29.16 5.09 -1.37
CA GLU A 339 -29.90 6.37 -1.45
C GLU A 339 -29.95 7.11 -0.11
N ARG A 340 -30.07 6.38 1.01
CA ARG A 340 -30.01 7.01 2.34
C ARG A 340 -28.60 7.55 2.64
N TYR A 341 -27.57 6.86 2.16
CA TYR A 341 -26.18 7.27 2.30
C TYR A 341 -25.87 8.50 1.42
N ARG A 342 -26.35 8.50 0.17
CA ARG A 342 -26.31 9.65 -0.75
C ARG A 342 -26.89 10.91 -0.10
N GLU A 343 -28.07 10.79 0.51
CA GLU A 343 -28.74 11.89 1.18
C GLU A 343 -27.96 12.39 2.41
N ASN A 344 -27.40 11.48 3.21
CA ASN A 344 -26.57 11.87 4.36
C ASN A 344 -25.29 12.62 3.94
N ILE A 345 -24.62 12.19 2.87
CA ILE A 345 -23.42 12.87 2.36
C ILE A 345 -23.79 14.23 1.77
N LYS A 346 -24.90 14.34 1.04
CA LYS A 346 -25.43 15.63 0.58
C LYS A 346 -25.66 16.57 1.75
N GLN A 347 -26.35 16.12 2.80
CA GLN A 347 -26.61 16.92 3.99
C GLN A 347 -25.33 17.31 4.73
N LEU A 348 -24.33 16.42 4.77
CA LEU A 348 -23.03 16.71 5.38
C LEU A 348 -22.26 17.79 4.59
N ILE A 349 -22.21 17.68 3.26
CA ILE A 349 -21.62 18.68 2.37
C ILE A 349 -22.37 20.01 2.55
N GLN A 350 -23.70 20.01 2.49
CA GLN A 350 -24.52 21.21 2.68
C GLN A 350 -24.34 21.84 4.07
N ALA A 351 -24.25 21.03 5.12
CA ALA A 351 -24.00 21.51 6.48
C ALA A 351 -22.59 22.11 6.60
N SER A 352 -21.60 21.51 5.96
CA SER A 352 -20.21 22.00 5.95
C SER A 352 -20.05 23.31 5.14
N SER A 353 -20.78 23.45 4.03
CA SER A 353 -20.81 24.64 3.18
C SER A 353 -21.66 25.76 3.78
N GLY A 354 -22.76 25.43 4.47
CA GLY A 354 -23.74 26.41 4.98
C GLY A 354 -23.41 27.01 6.36
N LEU A 355 -22.76 26.27 7.26
CA LEU A 355 -22.46 26.74 8.64
C LEU A 355 -21.04 27.28 8.83
N GLY A 356 -20.20 27.28 7.78
CA GLY A 356 -18.85 27.81 7.85
C GLY A 356 -18.02 27.08 8.91
N LEU A 357 -17.80 25.77 8.73
CA LEU A 357 -17.13 24.88 9.69
C LEU A 357 -15.74 25.37 10.16
N PHE A 358 -15.16 26.34 9.45
CA PHE A 358 -13.89 27.01 9.78
C PHE A 358 -13.96 28.53 9.58
N ALA A 359 -15.12 29.15 9.77
CA ALA A 359 -15.30 30.60 9.65
C ALA A 359 -14.48 31.37 10.71
N ASN A 360 -14.26 30.74 11.86
CA ASN A 360 -13.54 31.34 13.00
C ASN A 360 -12.03 31.05 12.98
N VAL A 361 -11.52 30.34 11.98
CA VAL A 361 -10.08 30.07 11.84
C VAL A 361 -9.36 31.34 11.38
N LYS A 362 -8.53 31.88 12.27
CA LYS A 362 -7.66 33.03 12.02
C LYS A 362 -6.31 32.56 11.46
N ASN A 363 -5.55 33.48 10.84
CA ASN A 363 -4.20 33.22 10.32
C ASN A 363 -4.12 32.04 9.34
N LYS A 364 -5.03 32.03 8.37
CA LYS A 364 -5.17 30.96 7.37
C LYS A 364 -3.86 30.73 6.60
N ILE A 365 -3.56 29.46 6.35
CA ILE A 365 -2.37 29.03 5.58
C ILE A 365 -2.62 29.33 4.09
N ASP A 366 -1.64 29.86 3.37
CA ASP A 366 -1.73 29.97 1.92
C ASP A 366 -1.78 28.56 1.31
N ILE A 367 -2.68 28.34 0.35
CA ILE A 367 -2.86 27.02 -0.28
C ILE A 367 -1.56 26.53 -0.93
N ASN A 368 -0.72 27.44 -1.41
CA ASN A 368 0.54 27.10 -2.07
C ASN A 368 1.64 26.70 -1.08
N ASP A 369 1.46 27.00 0.21
CA ASP A 369 2.47 26.82 1.26
C ASP A 369 2.04 25.76 2.29
N ILE A 370 0.97 24.99 2.04
CA ILE A 370 0.43 23.98 2.95
C ILE A 370 1.50 22.96 3.34
N ASP A 371 2.26 22.47 2.36
CA ASP A 371 3.24 21.40 2.55
C ASP A 371 4.48 21.87 3.34
N SER A 372 4.64 23.18 3.50
CA SER A 372 5.71 23.84 4.28
C SER A 372 5.19 24.61 5.49
N ALA A 373 3.89 24.50 5.80
CA ALA A 373 3.28 25.27 6.87
C ALA A 373 3.79 24.78 8.24
N GLU A 374 4.11 25.73 9.11
CA GLU A 374 4.55 25.45 10.46
C GLU A 374 3.62 26.10 11.50
N ALA A 375 3.73 25.58 12.72
CA ALA A 375 3.01 26.13 13.85
C ALA A 375 3.52 27.53 14.22
N VAL A 376 2.65 28.53 14.09
CA VAL A 376 3.00 29.96 14.28
C VAL A 376 3.18 30.29 15.76
N TYR A 377 4.14 31.16 16.07
CA TYR A 377 4.31 31.70 17.41
C TYR A 377 3.34 32.86 17.64
N ASP A 378 2.44 32.73 18.62
CA ASP A 378 1.49 33.77 18.98
C ASP A 378 2.16 34.78 19.92
N SER A 379 2.56 35.93 19.36
CA SER A 379 3.23 37.00 20.11
C SER A 379 2.34 37.64 21.19
N GLU A 380 1.01 37.57 21.07
CA GLU A 380 0.09 38.13 22.08
C GLU A 380 -0.03 37.20 23.29
N LYS A 381 0.11 35.89 23.08
CA LYS A 381 0.03 34.87 24.15
C LYS A 381 1.40 34.41 24.65
N GLY A 382 2.48 34.85 24.01
CA GLY A 382 3.85 34.45 24.36
C GLY A 382 4.11 32.96 24.21
N ALA A 383 3.33 32.26 23.38
CA ALA A 383 3.35 30.81 23.26
C ALA A 383 3.20 30.38 21.79
N LYS A 384 3.82 29.25 21.46
CA LYS A 384 3.61 28.60 20.16
C LYS A 384 2.14 28.14 20.08
N GLU A 385 1.52 28.27 18.91
CA GLU A 385 0.14 27.81 18.73
C GLU A 385 -0.01 26.34 19.12
N SER A 386 -1.19 25.96 19.61
CA SER A 386 -1.46 24.57 19.95
C SER A 386 -1.64 23.70 18.71
N ASP A 387 -1.38 22.41 18.86
CA ASP A 387 -1.53 21.43 17.78
C ASP A 387 -2.96 21.41 17.22
N GLU A 388 -3.97 21.61 18.05
CA GLU A 388 -5.37 21.70 17.62
C GLU A 388 -5.64 22.94 16.76
N SER A 389 -5.04 24.08 17.13
CA SER A 389 -5.16 25.32 16.35
C SER A 389 -4.42 25.20 15.01
N PHE A 390 -3.25 24.56 15.01
CA PHE A 390 -2.50 24.30 13.78
C PHE A 390 -3.27 23.35 12.84
N ALA A 391 -3.76 22.24 13.37
CA ALA A 391 -4.54 21.26 12.63
C ALA A 391 -5.81 21.89 12.03
N ALA A 392 -6.49 22.77 12.76
CA ALA A 392 -7.65 23.49 12.25
C ALA A 392 -7.31 24.43 11.08
N ARG A 393 -6.15 25.10 11.10
CA ARG A 393 -5.67 25.92 9.97
C ARG A 393 -5.29 25.07 8.76
N LEU A 394 -4.68 23.91 9.00
CA LEU A 394 -4.27 22.97 7.96
C LEU A 394 -5.48 22.35 7.24
N GLN A 395 -6.44 21.85 8.00
CA GLN A 395 -7.70 21.30 7.48
C GLN A 395 -8.49 22.35 6.71
N GLU A 396 -8.54 23.59 7.20
CA GLU A 396 -9.18 24.70 6.50
C GLU A 396 -8.51 25.01 5.15
N ALA A 397 -7.18 24.97 5.10
CA ALA A 397 -6.41 25.23 3.90
C ALA A 397 -6.55 24.11 2.87
N GLU A 398 -6.56 22.84 3.30
CA GLU A 398 -6.83 21.69 2.44
C GLU A 398 -8.26 21.73 1.85
N LEU A 399 -9.25 22.14 2.63
CA LEU A 399 -10.60 22.35 2.11
C LEU A 399 -10.67 23.47 1.06
N ARG A 400 -9.91 24.56 1.24
CA ARG A 400 -9.78 25.59 0.21
C ARG A 400 -8.99 25.12 -1.01
N ARG A 401 -7.96 24.29 -0.83
CA ARG A 401 -7.19 23.65 -1.92
C ARG A 401 -8.09 22.77 -2.78
N ALA A 402 -9.00 22.05 -2.14
CA ALA A 402 -10.01 21.22 -2.79
C ALA A 402 -11.19 22.01 -3.39
N LYS A 403 -11.22 23.35 -3.25
CA LYS A 403 -12.31 24.23 -3.71
C LYS A 403 -13.69 23.90 -3.10
N LEU A 404 -13.71 23.35 -1.89
CA LEU A 404 -14.92 22.98 -1.15
C LEU A 404 -15.39 24.10 -0.20
N LYS A 405 -15.00 25.36 -0.47
CA LYS A 405 -15.22 26.53 0.39
C LYS A 405 -15.48 27.79 -0.40
#